data_AF-A0A6J7V7I2-F1
#
_entry.id   AF-A0A6J7V7I2-F1
#
_cell.length_a   1.000
_cell.length_b   1.000
_cell.length_c   1.000
_cell.angle_alpha   90.00
_cell.angle_beta   90.00
_cell.angle_gamma   90.00
#
_symmetry.space_group_name_H-M   'P 1'
#
loop_
_entity.id
_entity.type
_entity.pdbx_description
1 polymer ?
#
loop_
_entity_poly.entity_id
_entity_poly.type
_entity_poly.pdbx_seq_one_letter_code
_entity_poly.pdbx_strand_id
1 'polypeptide(L)'
;MLFPSFVIYVISMVGETNRAPFDLAEAEGELVGGFHTEYSSLKFALFFLAEYVNIITVSALATTLFLGGYHALPGLTFTESWLGGYFTFFWFLAKVLAFLFFFIWLRGTLPRLRYDQFMKFGWKVLIPASLVWIMLVSTLRVFSLQGTSRAYVLGFVVGAILLGLGASSIYDKTKKRKAGEVAALVYDAPDFAVPQLPMSVSTFVVPSAAASKESASE
;
A
#
# COMPACT_ATOMS: atom_id res chain seq x y z
N MET A 1 5.84 10.71 -15.77
CA MET A 1 6.06 9.33 -16.25
C MET A 1 6.45 8.37 -15.12
N LEU A 2 7.25 8.77 -14.13
CA LEU A 2 7.72 7.83 -13.10
C LEU A 2 6.82 7.68 -11.87
N PHE A 3 5.78 8.51 -11.72
CA PHE A 3 4.99 8.54 -10.49
C PHE A 3 4.32 7.20 -10.13
N PRO A 4 3.67 6.45 -11.06
CA PRO A 4 3.10 5.15 -10.70
C PRO A 4 4.18 4.11 -10.36
N SER A 5 5.30 4.11 -11.07
CA SER A 5 6.46 3.27 -10.74
C SER A 5 7.04 3.60 -9.37
N PHE A 6 7.07 4.89 -8.99
CA PHE A 6 7.51 5.34 -7.68
C PHE A 6 6.59 4.83 -6.57
N VAL A 7 5.27 4.92 -6.74
CA VAL A 7 4.30 4.41 -5.75
C VAL A 7 4.44 2.89 -5.59
N ILE A 8 4.54 2.15 -6.69
CA ILE A 8 4.77 0.70 -6.66
C ILE A 8 6.07 0.38 -5.91
N TYR A 9 7.15 1.11 -6.20
CA TYR A 9 8.43 0.95 -5.52
C TYR A 9 8.35 1.25 -4.02
N VAL A 10 7.70 2.36 -3.63
CA VAL A 10 7.49 2.73 -2.22
C VAL A 10 6.71 1.67 -1.46
N ILE A 11 5.70 1.06 -2.09
CA ILE A 11 4.96 -0.03 -1.47
C ILE A 11 5.84 -1.28 -1.32
N SER A 12 6.57 -1.66 -2.37
CA SER A 12 7.44 -2.83 -2.37
C SER A 12 8.61 -2.69 -1.39
N MET A 13 9.23 -1.51 -1.29
CA MET A 13 10.35 -1.30 -0.37
C MET A 13 9.92 -1.40 1.10
N VAL A 14 8.70 -0.97 1.45
CA VAL A 14 8.19 -1.10 2.82
C VAL A 14 7.94 -2.58 3.14
N GLY A 15 7.43 -3.37 2.18
CA GLY A 15 7.31 -4.82 2.32
C GLY A 15 8.65 -5.53 2.52
N GLU A 16 9.68 -5.14 1.77
CA GLU A 16 11.02 -5.75 1.84
C GLU A 16 11.73 -5.51 3.18
N THR A 17 11.44 -4.37 3.83
CA THR A 17 12.06 -4.06 5.13
C THR A 17 11.53 -4.90 6.29
N ASN A 18 10.53 -5.77 6.06
CA ASN A 18 9.96 -6.69 7.04
C ASN A 18 9.68 -6.05 8.41
N ARG A 19 9.28 -4.77 8.41
CA ARG A 19 9.01 -3.96 9.61
C ARG A 19 7.56 -3.55 9.66
N ALA A 20 7.07 -3.24 10.86
CA ALA A 20 5.69 -2.80 11.08
C ALA A 20 5.36 -1.67 10.11
N PRO A 21 4.30 -1.77 9.29
CA PRO A 21 3.13 -2.65 9.35
C PRO A 21 3.25 -4.02 8.64
N PHE A 22 4.29 -4.27 7.86
CA PHE A 22 4.55 -5.54 7.13
C PHE A 22 5.64 -6.36 7.82
N ASP A 23 5.49 -6.50 9.13
CA ASP A 23 6.37 -7.30 9.96
C ASP A 23 5.90 -8.76 9.95
N LEU A 24 6.42 -9.52 8.97
CA LEU A 24 5.99 -10.87 8.60
C LEU A 24 6.95 -11.94 9.14
N ALA A 25 8.26 -11.71 9.06
CA ALA A 25 9.29 -12.61 9.55
C ALA A 25 9.33 -12.72 11.08
N GLU A 26 8.89 -11.69 11.81
CA GLU A 26 8.73 -11.74 13.28
C GLU A 26 7.40 -12.41 13.70
N ALA A 27 6.48 -12.68 12.74
CA ALA A 27 5.07 -13.00 13.01
C ALA A 27 4.62 -14.42 12.71
N GLU A 28 5.35 -15.17 11.89
CA GLU A 28 5.03 -16.58 11.63
C GLU A 28 5.38 -17.51 12.81
N GLY A 29 5.88 -16.93 13.92
CA GLY A 29 5.97 -17.54 15.23
C GLY A 29 5.15 -16.81 16.29
N GLU A 30 3.87 -17.14 16.40
CA GLU A 30 3.19 -17.14 17.72
C GLU A 30 3.78 -18.23 18.66
N LEU A 31 4.90 -18.86 18.28
CA LEU A 31 5.83 -19.60 19.12
C LEU A 31 7.23 -18.97 19.03
N VAL A 32 7.63 -18.27 20.10
CA VAL A 32 9.00 -17.93 20.53
C VAL A 32 9.91 -17.31 19.45
N GLY A 33 9.74 -15.99 19.24
CA GLY A 33 10.78 -15.01 18.91
C GLY A 33 11.99 -15.43 18.08
N GLY A 34 11.82 -16.03 16.89
CA GLY A 34 12.84 -16.39 15.88
C GLY A 34 14.32 -16.06 16.19
N PHE A 35 14.94 -15.17 15.43
CA PHE A 35 16.36 -14.81 15.64
C PHE A 35 16.60 -14.02 16.94
N HIS A 36 15.55 -13.45 17.54
CA HIS A 36 15.63 -12.70 18.79
C HIS A 36 15.88 -13.59 20.01
N THR A 37 15.51 -14.87 19.92
CA THR A 37 15.64 -15.87 21.00
C THR A 37 16.72 -16.91 20.70
N GLU A 38 17.01 -17.16 19.42
CA GLU A 38 18.02 -18.14 18.99
C GLU A 38 19.46 -17.60 19.02
N TYR A 39 19.66 -16.30 18.84
CA TYR A 39 20.99 -15.69 18.77
C TYR A 39 21.25 -14.76 19.95
N SER A 40 22.45 -14.90 20.54
CA SER A 40 22.92 -14.06 21.64
C SER A 40 23.97 -13.04 21.20
N SER A 41 24.03 -11.92 21.92
CA SER A 41 25.07 -10.88 21.86
C SER A 41 25.38 -10.37 20.45
N LEU A 42 26.56 -10.72 19.89
CA LEU A 42 27.07 -10.12 18.66
C LEU A 42 26.29 -10.55 17.42
N LYS A 43 25.83 -11.82 17.36
CA LYS A 43 25.03 -12.32 16.23
C LYS A 43 23.69 -11.61 16.17
N PHE A 44 23.05 -11.41 17.32
CA PHE A 44 21.83 -10.61 17.46
C PHE A 44 22.04 -9.18 16.97
N ALA A 45 23.11 -8.51 17.41
CA ALA A 45 23.44 -7.15 16.97
C ALA A 45 23.65 -7.04 15.45
N LEU A 46 24.25 -8.05 14.83
CA LEU A 46 24.46 -8.08 13.37
C LEU A 46 23.14 -8.21 12.59
N PHE A 47 22.16 -8.98 13.09
CA PHE A 47 20.83 -9.04 12.46
C PHE A 47 20.12 -7.69 12.50
N PHE A 48 20.13 -7.01 13.65
CA PHE A 48 19.58 -5.65 13.75
C PHE A 48 20.31 -4.66 12.85
N LEU A 49 21.63 -4.71 12.82
CA LEU A 49 22.43 -3.86 11.94
C LEU A 49 22.04 -4.10 10.48
N ALA A 50 21.88 -5.36 10.05
CA ALA A 50 21.49 -5.70 8.69
C ALA A 50 20.10 -5.16 8.34
N GLU A 51 19.12 -5.22 9.25
CA GLU A 51 17.80 -4.61 9.05
C GLU A 51 17.88 -3.09 8.85
N TYR A 52 18.63 -2.39 9.71
CA TYR A 52 18.80 -0.94 9.58
C TYR A 52 19.56 -0.55 8.32
N VAL A 53 20.58 -1.33 7.94
CA VAL A 53 21.30 -1.14 6.67
C VAL A 53 20.36 -1.35 5.50
N ASN A 54 19.45 -2.33 5.54
CA ASN A 54 18.44 -2.53 4.50
C ASN A 54 17.54 -1.30 4.35
N ILE A 55 17.00 -0.76 5.46
CA ILE A 55 16.14 0.44 5.44
C ILE A 55 16.88 1.64 4.81
N ILE A 56 18.14 1.87 5.18
CA ILE A 56 18.96 2.94 4.60
C ILE A 56 19.21 2.69 3.11
N THR A 57 19.48 1.45 2.72
CA THR A 57 19.78 1.06 1.34
C THR A 57 18.57 1.24 0.43
N VAL A 58 17.39 0.76 0.82
CA VAL A 58 16.17 0.96 0.02
C VAL A 58 15.75 2.43 -0.04
N SER A 59 15.97 3.20 1.03
CA SER A 59 15.74 4.66 1.04
C SER A 59 16.71 5.41 0.11
N ALA A 60 17.98 4.98 0.07
CA ALA A 60 18.98 5.49 -0.85
C ALA A 60 18.61 5.17 -2.30
N LEU A 61 18.19 3.94 -2.60
CA LEU A 61 17.72 3.54 -3.93
C LEU A 61 16.46 4.30 -4.36
N ALA A 62 15.49 4.53 -3.46
CA ALA A 62 14.33 5.37 -3.74
C ALA A 62 14.76 6.78 -4.17
N THR A 63 15.71 7.34 -3.41
CA THR A 63 16.24 8.68 -3.62
C THR A 63 16.96 8.80 -4.96
N THR A 64 17.83 7.84 -5.30
CA THR A 64 18.60 7.84 -6.55
C THR A 64 17.73 7.64 -7.78
N LEU A 65 16.80 6.67 -7.74
CA LEU A 65 16.02 6.28 -8.91
C LEU A 65 14.85 7.22 -9.21
N PHE A 66 14.21 7.79 -8.17
CA PHE A 66 12.96 8.53 -8.35
C PHE A 66 13.02 10.00 -7.97
N LEU A 67 13.81 10.38 -6.96
CA LEU A 67 13.86 11.77 -6.46
C LEU A 67 15.02 12.58 -7.07
N GLY A 68 15.62 12.11 -8.16
CA GLY A 68 16.73 12.79 -8.84
C GLY A 68 18.07 12.68 -8.11
N GLY A 69 18.21 11.71 -7.20
CA GLY A 69 19.45 11.40 -6.49
C GLY A 69 20.03 12.59 -5.76
N TYR A 70 21.22 12.99 -6.18
CA TYR A 70 22.00 14.04 -5.55
C TYR A 70 21.58 15.45 -5.94
N HIS A 71 20.83 15.60 -7.05
CA HIS A 71 20.42 16.92 -7.52
C HIS A 71 19.42 17.60 -6.57
N ALA A 72 19.56 18.91 -6.42
CA ALA A 72 18.59 19.74 -5.72
C ALA A 72 17.17 19.58 -6.28
N LEU A 73 16.16 19.82 -5.43
CA LEU A 73 14.75 19.78 -5.82
C LEU A 73 14.48 20.73 -7.01
N PRO A 74 13.56 20.37 -7.93
CA PRO A 74 13.24 21.23 -9.08
C PRO A 74 12.79 22.60 -8.60
N GLY A 75 13.60 23.64 -8.82
CA GLY A 75 13.38 25.02 -8.36
C GLY A 75 14.46 25.57 -7.41
N LEU A 76 15.25 24.72 -6.76
CA LEU A 76 16.39 25.12 -5.90
C LEU A 76 17.75 24.89 -6.57
N THR A 77 17.78 24.75 -7.90
CA THR A 77 18.99 24.47 -8.69
C THR A 77 20.07 25.57 -8.55
N PHE A 78 19.69 26.78 -8.14
CA PHE A 78 20.63 27.86 -7.85
C PHE A 78 21.61 27.50 -6.71
N THR A 79 21.19 26.63 -5.78
CA THR A 79 22.03 26.18 -4.65
C THR A 79 23.24 25.37 -5.11
N GLU A 80 23.13 24.63 -6.21
CA GLU A 80 24.25 23.86 -6.79
C GLU A 80 25.28 24.74 -7.48
N SER A 81 24.81 25.82 -8.13
CA SER A 81 25.69 26.78 -8.80
C SER A 81 26.37 27.76 -7.82
N TRP A 82 25.77 28.03 -6.66
CA TRP A 82 26.22 29.09 -5.75
C TRP A 82 27.17 28.60 -4.64
N LEU A 83 27.07 27.34 -4.18
CA LEU A 83 27.84 26.84 -3.02
C LEU A 83 28.71 25.57 -3.27
N GLY A 84 28.81 25.10 -4.52
CA GLY A 84 29.68 23.97 -4.89
C GLY A 84 29.17 22.58 -4.48
N GLY A 85 29.95 21.55 -4.83
CA GLY A 85 29.53 20.14 -4.82
C GLY A 85 29.29 19.50 -3.44
N TYR A 86 29.63 20.15 -2.33
CA TYR A 86 29.34 19.62 -0.99
C TYR A 86 27.85 19.68 -0.65
N PHE A 87 27.11 20.68 -1.18
CA PHE A 87 25.68 20.83 -0.91
C PHE A 87 24.83 19.75 -1.59
N THR A 88 25.34 19.19 -2.68
CA THR A 88 24.78 18.03 -3.39
C THR A 88 24.72 16.78 -2.50
N PHE A 89 25.72 16.56 -1.64
CA PHE A 89 25.69 15.48 -0.65
C PHE A 89 24.63 15.72 0.42
N PHE A 90 24.48 16.96 0.90
CA PHE A 90 23.44 17.32 1.87
C PHE A 90 22.04 17.08 1.32
N TRP A 91 21.78 17.40 0.05
CA TRP A 91 20.48 17.11 -0.58
C TRP A 91 20.17 15.63 -0.66
N PHE A 92 21.17 14.82 -1.03
CA PHE A 92 21.02 13.37 -1.01
C PHE A 92 20.70 12.85 0.39
N LEU A 93 21.50 13.25 1.39
CA LEU A 93 21.32 12.82 2.77
C LEU A 93 19.97 13.29 3.35
N ALA A 94 19.55 14.52 3.06
CA ALA A 94 18.27 15.06 3.49
C ALA A 94 17.09 14.26 2.93
N LYS A 95 17.14 13.83 1.66
CA LYS A 95 16.11 12.98 1.06
C LYS A 95 16.09 11.58 1.69
N VAL A 96 17.26 10.99 1.94
CA VAL A 96 17.36 9.71 2.65
C VAL A 96 16.78 9.84 4.06
N LEU A 97 17.13 10.89 4.79
CA LEU A 97 16.57 11.18 6.12
C LEU A 97 15.04 11.40 6.07
N ALA A 98 14.52 12.04 5.02
CA ALA A 98 13.09 12.18 4.82
C ALA A 98 12.39 10.82 4.62
N PHE A 99 13.03 9.88 3.91
CA PHE A 99 12.53 8.50 3.82
C PHE A 99 12.63 7.75 5.14
N LEU A 100 13.71 7.93 5.91
CA LEU A 100 13.81 7.35 7.26
C LEU A 100 12.71 7.90 8.19
N PHE A 101 12.45 9.21 8.12
CA PHE A 101 11.33 9.82 8.82
C PHE A 101 9.99 9.24 8.34
N PHE A 102 9.81 9.03 7.03
CA PHE A 102 8.64 8.36 6.49
C PHE A 102 8.47 6.93 7.04
N PHE A 103 9.53 6.14 7.19
CA PHE A 103 9.46 4.82 7.82
C PHE A 103 9.03 4.89 9.30
N ILE A 104 9.55 5.86 10.05
CA ILE A 104 9.14 6.09 11.45
C ILE A 104 7.67 6.50 11.52
N TRP A 105 7.24 7.40 10.63
CA TRP A 105 5.87 7.87 10.57
C TRP A 105 4.89 6.75 10.18
N LEU A 106 5.26 5.94 9.20
CA LEU A 106 4.49 4.81 8.71
C LEU A 106 4.32 3.73 9.80
N ARG A 107 5.38 3.47 10.58
CA ARG A 107 5.33 2.61 11.77
C ARG A 107 4.37 3.14 12.84
N GLY A 108 4.31 4.46 13.02
CA GLY A 108 3.45 5.09 14.04
C GLY A 108 1.97 5.21 13.63
N THR A 109 1.65 5.14 12.34
CA THR A 109 0.30 5.44 11.83
C THR A 109 -0.48 4.22 11.35
N LEU A 110 0.19 3.20 10.81
CA LEU A 110 -0.51 2.06 10.21
C LEU A 110 -0.67 0.90 11.20
N PRO A 111 -1.89 0.34 11.34
CA PRO A 111 -2.09 -0.93 12.01
C PRO A 111 -1.31 -2.05 11.31
N ARG A 112 -0.90 -3.06 12.07
CA ARG A 112 -0.24 -4.25 11.54
C ARG A 112 -1.12 -4.95 10.51
N LEU A 113 -0.56 -5.29 9.34
CA LEU A 113 -1.26 -5.98 8.26
C LEU A 113 -0.90 -7.47 8.26
N ARG A 114 -1.89 -8.32 8.00
CA ARG A 114 -1.69 -9.77 7.93
C ARG A 114 -0.95 -10.16 6.65
N TYR A 115 -0.04 -11.15 6.75
CA TYR A 115 0.70 -11.73 5.62
C TYR A 115 -0.19 -12.02 4.41
N ASP A 116 -1.28 -12.75 4.64
CA ASP A 116 -2.20 -13.18 3.57
C ASP A 116 -2.82 -12.00 2.81
N GLN A 117 -3.04 -10.86 3.47
CA GLN A 117 -3.63 -9.68 2.84
C GLN A 117 -2.59 -8.98 1.98
N PHE A 118 -1.36 -8.83 2.50
CA PHE A 118 -0.26 -8.24 1.76
C PHE A 118 0.11 -9.10 0.54
N MET A 119 0.23 -10.41 0.69
CA MET A 119 0.53 -11.31 -0.43
C MET A 119 -0.54 -11.30 -1.52
N LYS A 120 -1.82 -11.26 -1.12
CA LYS A 120 -2.92 -11.10 -2.10
C LYS A 120 -2.80 -9.77 -2.85
N PHE A 121 -2.43 -8.69 -2.17
CA PHE A 121 -2.22 -7.39 -2.79
C PHE A 121 -0.99 -7.36 -3.71
N GLY A 122 0.13 -7.92 -3.26
CA GLY A 122 1.37 -8.10 -4.03
C GLY A 122 1.11 -8.84 -5.34
N TRP A 123 0.55 -10.04 -5.24
CA TRP A 123 0.37 -10.93 -6.39
C TRP A 123 -0.77 -10.52 -7.32
N LYS A 124 -1.90 -10.04 -6.79
CA LYS A 124 -3.07 -9.73 -7.63
C LYS A 124 -3.14 -8.29 -8.10
N VAL A 125 -2.44 -7.36 -7.44
CA VAL A 125 -2.52 -5.93 -7.74
C VAL A 125 -1.17 -5.37 -8.16
N LEU A 126 -0.12 -5.47 -7.33
CA LEU A 126 1.17 -4.85 -7.61
C LEU A 126 1.87 -5.42 -8.85
N ILE A 127 1.99 -6.75 -8.97
CA ILE A 127 2.67 -7.38 -10.11
C ILE A 127 1.94 -7.11 -11.44
N PRO A 128 0.61 -7.32 -11.56
CA PRO A 128 -0.09 -7.00 -12.81
C PRO A 128 -0.04 -5.51 -13.14
N ALA A 129 -0.19 -4.63 -12.14
CA ALA A 129 -0.13 -3.18 -12.35
C ALA A 129 1.24 -2.72 -12.84
N SER A 130 2.33 -3.26 -12.28
CA SER A 130 3.69 -2.91 -12.70
C SER A 130 3.98 -3.36 -14.12
N LEU A 131 3.53 -4.56 -14.51
CA LEU A 131 3.67 -5.07 -15.87
C LEU A 131 2.91 -4.21 -16.89
N VAL A 132 1.64 -3.89 -16.62
CA VAL A 132 0.84 -3.02 -17.50
C VAL A 132 1.48 -1.64 -17.63
N TRP A 133 1.98 -1.08 -16.53
CA TRP A 133 2.62 0.23 -16.54
C TRP A 133 3.93 0.23 -17.35
N ILE A 134 4.77 -0.79 -17.18
CA ILE A 134 6.03 -0.92 -17.95
C ILE A 134 5.73 -1.08 -19.44
N MET A 135 4.74 -1.89 -19.81
CA MET A 135 4.33 -2.04 -21.20
C MET A 135 3.87 -0.70 -21.79
N LEU A 136 3.03 0.04 -21.06
CA LEU A 136 2.56 1.36 -21.48
C LEU A 136 3.73 2.35 -21.66
N VAL A 137 4.63 2.43 -20.68
CA VAL A 137 5.80 3.33 -20.76
C VAL A 137 6.74 2.93 -21.89
N SER A 138 6.96 1.64 -22.11
CA SER A 138 7.78 1.12 -23.21
C SER A 138 7.21 1.54 -24.57
N THR A 139 5.91 1.33 -24.80
CA THR A 139 5.24 1.75 -26.04
C THR A 139 5.29 3.26 -26.24
N LEU A 140 5.02 4.05 -25.19
CA LEU A 140 5.15 5.50 -25.24
C LEU A 140 6.57 5.96 -25.58
N ARG A 141 7.58 5.29 -25.04
CA ARG A 141 8.98 5.58 -25.33
C ARG A 141 9.31 5.32 -26.79
N VAL A 142 8.82 4.22 -27.37
CA VAL A 142 8.99 3.91 -28.79
C VAL A 142 8.34 4.97 -29.69
N PHE A 143 7.10 5.37 -29.40
CA PHE A 143 6.42 6.44 -30.16
C PHE A 143 7.12 7.80 -30.04
N SER A 144 7.68 8.11 -28.87
CA SER A 144 8.47 9.32 -28.68
C SER A 144 9.75 9.32 -29.52
N LEU A 145 10.38 8.17 -29.75
CA LEU A 145 11.60 8.06 -30.57
C LEU A 145 11.29 8.16 -32.07
N GLN A 146 10.13 7.68 -32.50
CA GLN A 146 9.69 7.70 -33.89
C GLN A 146 9.11 9.05 -34.33
N GLY A 147 9.07 10.06 -33.45
CA GLY A 147 8.53 11.39 -33.78
C GLY A 147 7.03 11.37 -34.12
N THR A 148 6.29 10.36 -33.66
CA THR A 148 4.88 10.18 -33.96
C THR A 148 4.05 11.37 -33.46
N SER A 149 3.03 11.77 -34.23
CA SER A 149 2.19 12.92 -33.87
C SER A 149 1.54 12.72 -32.50
N ARG A 150 1.47 13.80 -31.72
CA ARG A 150 0.95 13.80 -30.33
C ARG A 150 -0.48 13.22 -30.23
N ALA A 151 -1.24 13.27 -31.32
CA ALA A 151 -2.58 12.73 -31.43
C ALA A 151 -2.62 11.20 -31.26
N TYR A 152 -1.71 10.44 -31.91
CA TYR A 152 -1.66 8.99 -31.77
C TYR A 152 -1.18 8.57 -30.38
N VAL A 153 -0.25 9.33 -29.80
CA VAL A 153 0.22 9.13 -28.42
C VAL A 153 -0.93 9.31 -27.44
N LEU A 154 -1.68 10.41 -27.56
CA LEU A 154 -2.86 10.66 -26.73
C LEU A 154 -3.95 9.61 -26.95
N GLY A 155 -4.21 9.22 -28.21
CA GLY A 155 -5.18 8.18 -28.55
C GLY A 155 -4.84 6.82 -27.92
N PHE A 156 -3.56 6.43 -27.93
CA PHE A 156 -3.10 5.21 -27.29
C PHE A 156 -3.25 5.25 -25.76
N VAL A 157 -2.89 6.37 -25.12
CA VAL A 157 -3.06 6.54 -23.66
C VAL A 157 -4.53 6.49 -23.27
N VAL A 158 -5.39 7.21 -24.00
CA VAL A 158 -6.85 7.20 -23.77
C VAL A 158 -7.42 5.80 -24.00
N GLY A 159 -6.98 5.09 -25.04
CA GLY A 159 -7.37 3.71 -25.30
C GLY A 159 -6.98 2.75 -24.17
N ALA A 160 -5.77 2.88 -23.64
CA ALA A 160 -5.30 2.09 -22.49
C ALA A 160 -6.11 2.38 -21.22
N ILE A 161 -6.46 3.66 -20.97
CA ILE A 161 -7.31 4.06 -19.84
C ILE A 161 -8.73 3.50 -19.99
N LEU A 162 -9.31 3.58 -21.19
CA LEU A 162 -10.65 3.02 -21.47
C LEU A 162 -10.69 1.50 -21.33
N LEU A 163 -9.63 0.80 -21.76
CA LEU A 163 -9.49 -0.64 -21.51
C LEU A 163 -9.40 -0.95 -20.02
N GLY A 164 -8.63 -0.16 -19.26
CA GLY A 164 -8.55 -0.27 -17.80
C GLY A 164 -9.90 -0.06 -17.12
N LEU A 165 -10.65 0.97 -17.51
CA LEU A 165 -12.00 1.25 -17.01
C LEU A 165 -13.00 0.15 -17.41
N GLY A 166 -12.92 -0.35 -18.63
CA GLY A 166 -13.73 -1.47 -19.11
C GLY A 166 -13.47 -2.74 -18.31
N ALA A 167 -12.21 -3.08 -18.09
CA ALA A 167 -11.81 -4.22 -17.26
C ALA A 167 -12.29 -4.05 -15.80
N SER A 168 -12.18 -2.85 -15.22
CA SER A 168 -12.68 -2.55 -13.87
C SER A 168 -14.21 -2.69 -13.79
N SER A 169 -14.95 -2.23 -14.80
CA SER A 169 -16.41 -2.37 -14.84
C SER A 169 -16.84 -3.84 -14.95
N ILE A 170 -16.13 -4.64 -15.75
CA ILE A 170 -16.38 -6.08 -15.87
C ILE A 170 -16.05 -6.80 -14.54
N TYR A 171 -14.95 -6.43 -13.90
CA TYR A 171 -14.58 -6.98 -12.59
C TYR A 171 -15.65 -6.70 -11.53
N ASP A 172 -16.15 -5.47 -11.45
CA ASP A 172 -17.21 -5.09 -10.51
C ASP A 172 -18.53 -5.81 -10.80
N LYS A 173 -18.91 -5.95 -12.08
CA LYS A 173 -20.09 -6.72 -12.48
C LYS A 173 -19.96 -8.20 -12.10
N THR A 174 -18.78 -8.78 -12.32
CA THR A 174 -18.51 -10.20 -12.02
C THR A 174 -18.50 -10.45 -10.51
N LYS A 175 -17.94 -9.52 -9.72
CA LYS A 175 -17.97 -9.57 -8.25
C LYS A 175 -19.40 -9.48 -7.71
N LYS A 176 -20.22 -8.55 -8.23
CA LYS A 176 -21.64 -8.44 -7.87
C LYS A 176 -22.43 -9.69 -8.25
N ARG A 177 -22.16 -10.29 -9.42
CA ARG A 177 -22.79 -11.55 -9.85
C ARG A 177 -22.46 -12.71 -8.92
N LYS A 178 -21.18 -12.91 -8.59
CA LYS A 178 -20.75 -13.95 -7.63
C LYS A 178 -21.33 -13.73 -6.23
N ALA A 179 -21.39 -12.48 -5.77
CA ALA A 179 -22.03 -12.16 -4.48
C ALA A 179 -23.54 -12.49 -4.49
N GLY A 180 -24.23 -12.23 -5.59
CA GLY A 180 -25.64 -12.59 -5.77
C GLY A 180 -25.87 -14.10 -5.84
N GLU A 181 -24.99 -14.85 -6.50
CA GLU A 181 -25.06 -16.31 -6.61
C GLU A 181 -24.81 -16.99 -5.25
N VAL A 182 -23.83 -16.52 -4.48
CA VAL A 182 -23.58 -17.02 -3.11
C VAL A 182 -24.73 -16.65 -2.18
N ALA A 183 -25.29 -15.44 -2.30
CA ALA A 183 -26.47 -15.07 -1.53
C ALA A 183 -27.68 -15.95 -1.89
N ALA A 184 -27.89 -16.27 -3.17
CA ALA A 184 -28.96 -17.17 -3.61
C ALA A 184 -28.78 -18.60 -3.06
N LEU A 185 -27.55 -19.12 -2.99
CA LEU A 185 -27.26 -20.44 -2.43
C LEU A 185 -27.44 -20.52 -0.90
N VAL A 186 -27.32 -19.39 -0.19
CA VAL A 186 -27.49 -19.32 1.27
C VAL A 186 -28.96 -19.10 1.67
N TYR A 187 -29.78 -18.54 0.78
CA TYR A 187 -31.22 -18.33 0.98
C TYR A 187 -32.10 -19.48 0.46
N ASP A 188 -31.51 -20.47 -0.21
CA ASP A 188 -32.22 -21.72 -0.45
C ASP A 188 -32.49 -22.35 0.92
N ALA A 189 -33.76 -22.35 1.33
CA ALA A 189 -34.13 -22.79 2.66
C ALA A 189 -33.68 -24.25 2.82
N PRO A 190 -32.99 -24.61 3.91
CA PRO A 190 -32.56 -25.98 4.11
C PRO A 190 -33.77 -26.92 4.04
N ASP A 191 -33.68 -27.97 3.23
CA ASP A 191 -34.71 -29.01 3.02
C ASP A 191 -34.94 -29.91 4.26
N PHE A 192 -34.43 -29.48 5.42
CA PHE A 192 -34.67 -30.11 6.71
C PHE A 192 -35.37 -29.13 7.65
N ALA A 193 -36.30 -29.64 8.44
CA ALA A 193 -37.10 -28.83 9.35
C ALA A 193 -36.19 -28.11 10.37
N VAL A 194 -35.99 -26.81 10.16
CA VAL A 194 -35.36 -25.93 11.14
C VAL A 194 -36.37 -25.64 12.25
N PRO A 195 -36.04 -25.88 13.53
CA PRO A 195 -36.89 -25.46 14.64
C PRO A 195 -37.08 -23.93 14.58
N GLN A 196 -38.33 -23.50 14.42
CA GLN A 196 -38.68 -22.08 14.51
C GLN A 196 -38.45 -21.67 15.97
N LEU A 197 -37.43 -20.85 16.23
CA LEU A 197 -37.29 -20.23 17.54
C LEU A 197 -38.56 -19.41 17.79
N PRO A 198 -39.24 -19.55 18.95
CA PRO A 198 -40.35 -18.66 19.27
C PRO A 198 -39.78 -17.24 19.27
N MET A 199 -40.18 -16.45 18.26
CA MET A 199 -39.85 -15.04 18.14
C MET A 199 -40.53 -14.29 19.29
N SER A 200 -39.94 -14.38 20.47
CA SER A 200 -40.08 -13.37 21.53
C SER A 200 -38.68 -12.87 21.85
N VAL A 201 -38.06 -12.21 20.87
CA VAL A 201 -36.99 -11.27 21.19
C VAL A 201 -37.68 -10.13 21.92
N SER A 202 -37.73 -10.21 23.25
CA SER A 202 -38.06 -9.08 24.10
C SER A 202 -36.99 -8.02 23.83
N THR A 203 -37.31 -7.07 22.96
CA THR A 203 -36.57 -5.83 22.85
C THR A 203 -36.70 -5.14 24.19
N PHE A 204 -35.71 -5.33 25.06
CA PHE A 204 -35.56 -4.51 26.25
C PHE A 204 -35.44 -3.07 25.77
N VAL A 205 -36.53 -2.31 25.92
CA VAL A 205 -36.54 -0.87 25.70
C VAL A 205 -35.62 -0.28 26.77
N VAL A 206 -34.40 0.07 26.39
CA VAL A 206 -33.50 0.87 27.23
C VAL A 206 -34.16 2.24 27.39
N PRO A 207 -34.54 2.66 28.60
CA PRO A 207 -35.13 3.99 28.79
C PRO A 207 -34.06 5.03 28.43
N SER A 208 -34.31 5.80 27.38
CA SER A 208 -33.53 6.98 27.06
C SER A 208 -33.67 7.99 28.20
N ALA A 209 -32.55 8.38 28.82
CA ALA A 209 -32.46 9.27 29.98
C ALA A 209 -32.77 10.75 29.64
N ALA A 210 -33.85 11.02 28.90
CA ALA A 210 -34.21 12.36 28.42
C ALA A 210 -35.63 12.83 28.78
N ALA A 211 -36.41 12.09 29.58
CA ALA A 211 -37.80 12.43 29.89
C ALA A 211 -38.14 12.45 31.38
N SER A 212 -37.30 13.10 32.21
CA SER A 212 -37.58 13.34 33.64
C SER A 212 -37.60 14.83 34.01
N LYS A 213 -38.24 15.66 33.17
CA LYS A 213 -38.57 17.06 33.50
C LYS A 213 -39.93 17.46 32.96
N GLU A 214 -41.00 16.80 33.40
CA GLU A 214 -42.37 17.32 33.26
C GLU A 214 -43.32 16.49 34.15
N SER A 215 -43.44 16.87 35.43
CA SER A 215 -44.59 16.58 36.33
C SER A 215 -44.24 16.88 37.80
N ALA A 216 -43.72 18.08 38.07
CA ALA A 216 -43.68 18.64 39.42
C ALA A 216 -44.32 20.03 39.38
N SER A 217 -45.64 20.04 39.17
CA SER A 217 -46.51 21.20 39.41
C SER A 217 -47.93 20.70 39.65
N GLU A 218 -48.15 20.15 40.84
CA GLU A 218 -49.38 20.24 41.61
C GLU A 218 -49.06 19.94 43.08
#